data_AF-A0A951KWT6-F1
#
_entry.id   AF-A0A951KWT6-F1
#
_cell.length_a   1.000
_cell.length_b   1.000
_cell.length_c   1.000
_cell.angle_alpha   90.00
_cell.angle_beta   90.00
_cell.angle_gamma   90.00
#
_symmetry.space_group_name_H-M   'P 1'
#
loop_
_entity.id
_entity.type
_entity.pdbx_description
1 polymer ?
#
loop_
_entity_poly.entity_id
_entity_poly.type
_entity_poly.pdbx_seq_one_letter_code
_entity_poly.pdbx_strand_id
1 'polypeptide(L)'
;MAAQRSQPRSSRKRRRQAPAGGAQAPRRPETSASRPPERERTRSQARPASPLGAYGERPPSPFGGLPVSEVAIFAGAVVLIVGIFRHGGPALIGGVILCLLGVAEVTGREHFSGYRSHTVLLAGIPAVVAEFVIVLTVGTPAARVLLLVPVAAVFGACAWFLRRRFLVARQARLARPLSR
;
A
#
# COMPACT_ATOMS: atom_id res chain seq x y z
N MET A 1 -52.65 -16.71 31.74
CA MET A 1 -51.49 -15.84 32.06
C MET A 1 -51.08 -15.10 30.80
N ALA A 2 -50.98 -13.77 30.90
CA ALA A 2 -50.54 -12.82 29.87
C ALA A 2 -49.07 -13.07 29.46
N ALA A 3 -48.47 -12.54 28.39
CA ALA A 3 -48.77 -11.36 27.59
C ALA A 3 -48.14 -11.47 26.18
N GLN A 4 -48.75 -10.75 25.24
CA GLN A 4 -48.31 -10.45 23.89
C GLN A 4 -46.96 -9.71 23.85
N ARG A 5 -46.20 -9.86 22.75
CA ARG A 5 -45.81 -8.70 21.92
C ARG A 5 -45.36 -9.11 20.51
N SER A 6 -46.27 -8.88 19.59
CA SER A 6 -46.10 -8.68 18.15
C SER A 6 -45.31 -7.41 17.82
N GLN A 7 -44.45 -7.41 16.79
CA GLN A 7 -44.16 -6.26 15.93
C GLN A 7 -43.61 -6.67 14.54
N PRO A 8 -43.77 -5.84 13.49
CA PRO A 8 -44.33 -6.31 12.22
C PRO A 8 -43.50 -6.05 10.95
N ARG A 9 -43.96 -6.70 9.86
CA ARG A 9 -43.97 -6.36 8.42
C ARG A 9 -43.30 -5.06 7.94
N SER A 10 -42.56 -5.16 6.83
CA SER A 10 -42.60 -4.23 5.68
C SER A 10 -41.71 -4.75 4.52
N SER A 11 -42.17 -5.66 3.66
CA SER A 11 -42.69 -5.38 2.30
C SER A 11 -42.45 -3.97 1.74
N ARG A 12 -41.43 -3.82 0.88
CA ARG A 12 -41.40 -2.73 -0.12
C ARG A 12 -41.09 -3.25 -1.52
N LYS A 13 -42.15 -3.80 -2.12
CA LYS A 13 -42.34 -3.99 -3.56
C LYS A 13 -42.64 -2.63 -4.20
N ARG A 14 -41.72 -2.08 -5.00
CA ARG A 14 -42.00 -0.98 -5.96
C ARG A 14 -41.15 -1.24 -7.20
N ARG A 15 -41.64 -2.05 -8.12
CA ARG A 15 -42.46 -1.67 -9.29
C ARG A 15 -41.67 -0.77 -10.24
N ARG A 16 -41.01 -1.42 -11.20
CA ARG A 16 -40.67 -0.88 -12.52
C ARG A 16 -41.92 -0.25 -13.15
N GLN A 17 -41.80 0.98 -13.62
CA GLN A 17 -42.69 1.54 -14.63
C GLN A 17 -41.82 2.33 -15.62
N ALA A 18 -41.69 1.77 -16.81
CA ALA A 18 -41.38 2.51 -18.03
C ALA A 18 -42.70 3.04 -18.63
N PRO A 19 -42.65 4.14 -19.38
CA PRO A 19 -43.58 4.34 -20.48
C PRO A 19 -42.84 4.33 -21.83
N ALA A 20 -43.51 3.74 -22.81
CA ALA A 20 -43.12 3.66 -24.20
C ALA A 20 -43.68 4.86 -25.00
N GLY A 21 -42.95 5.24 -26.05
CA GLY A 21 -43.51 5.70 -27.33
C GLY A 21 -43.73 7.21 -27.52
N GLY A 22 -42.99 7.79 -28.47
CA GLY A 22 -43.31 9.11 -29.05
C GLY A 22 -42.14 9.70 -29.84
N ALA A 23 -42.13 9.47 -31.15
CA ALA A 23 -41.14 10.02 -32.09
C ALA A 23 -41.41 11.50 -32.40
N GLN A 24 -40.37 12.34 -32.41
CA GLN A 24 -40.18 13.48 -33.34
C GLN A 24 -38.83 14.18 -33.09
N ALA A 25 -38.03 14.28 -34.15
CA ALA A 25 -36.97 15.29 -34.36
C ALA A 25 -37.32 16.03 -35.67
N PRO A 26 -36.73 17.19 -36.03
CA PRO A 26 -35.73 18.00 -35.34
C PRO A 26 -36.09 19.51 -35.25
N ARG A 27 -35.52 20.26 -34.30
CA ARG A 27 -35.29 21.72 -34.44
C ARG A 27 -33.95 22.12 -33.81
N ARG A 28 -33.07 22.70 -34.64
CA ARG A 28 -31.88 23.51 -34.31
C ARG A 28 -32.30 25.00 -34.52
N PRO A 29 -31.61 26.06 -34.03
CA PRO A 29 -30.34 26.13 -33.29
C PRO A 29 -30.33 27.04 -32.04
N GLU A 30 -29.24 26.90 -31.27
CA GLU A 30 -28.53 27.93 -30.46
C GLU A 30 -29.30 28.84 -29.50
N THR A 31 -29.17 28.57 -28.20
CA THR A 31 -28.56 29.48 -27.19
C THR A 31 -28.86 28.93 -25.80
N SER A 32 -27.84 28.47 -25.07
CA SER A 32 -27.68 28.81 -23.65
C SER A 32 -26.36 28.22 -23.18
N ALA A 33 -25.42 29.12 -22.96
CA ALA A 33 -24.36 28.93 -21.97
C ALA A 33 -24.97 28.48 -20.62
N SER A 34 -24.10 27.93 -19.76
CA SER A 34 -24.35 27.57 -18.36
C SER A 34 -24.84 26.13 -18.12
N ARG A 35 -24.02 25.15 -18.49
CA ARG A 35 -24.00 23.86 -17.77
C ARG A 35 -23.33 24.10 -16.40
N PRO A 36 -23.98 23.82 -15.26
CA PRO A 36 -23.39 24.12 -13.95
C PRO A 36 -22.17 23.23 -13.69
N PRO A 37 -21.06 23.77 -13.12
CA PRO A 37 -19.86 23.01 -12.72
C PRO A 37 -20.07 22.10 -11.49
N GLU A 38 -21.32 21.87 -11.08
CA GLU A 38 -21.66 21.27 -9.79
C GLU A 38 -21.62 19.72 -9.80
N ARG A 39 -21.73 19.09 -10.97
CA ARG A 39 -21.60 17.62 -11.12
C ARG A 39 -20.17 17.11 -11.03
N GLU A 40 -19.17 17.98 -11.14
CA GLU A 40 -17.76 17.60 -11.08
C GLU A 40 -17.19 17.77 -9.66
N ARG A 41 -17.71 18.74 -8.89
CA ARG A 41 -17.33 18.94 -7.48
C ARG A 41 -17.81 17.81 -6.55
N THR A 42 -18.91 17.14 -6.89
CA THR A 42 -19.44 16.03 -6.09
C THR A 42 -18.72 14.70 -6.33
N ARG A 43 -18.05 14.50 -7.48
CA ARG A 43 -17.24 13.29 -7.73
C ARG A 43 -15.89 13.31 -7.01
N SER A 44 -15.32 14.49 -6.79
CA SER A 44 -14.05 14.65 -6.06
C SER A 44 -14.19 14.53 -4.54
N GLN A 45 -15.39 14.79 -3.99
CA GLN A 45 -15.66 14.63 -2.54
C GLN A 45 -16.20 13.24 -2.15
N ALA A 46 -16.59 12.42 -3.12
CA ALA A 46 -17.08 11.06 -2.89
C ALA A 46 -16.03 10.00 -3.22
N ARG A 47 -14.73 10.26 -2.98
CA ARG A 47 -13.85 9.13 -2.70
C ARG A 47 -14.33 8.57 -1.37
N PRO A 48 -14.84 7.32 -1.32
CA PRO A 48 -15.16 6.72 -0.04
C PRO A 48 -13.90 6.85 0.82
N ALA A 49 -14.01 7.58 1.92
CA ALA A 49 -13.01 7.49 2.98
C ALA A 49 -12.80 5.99 3.16
N SER A 50 -11.56 5.54 2.91
CA SER A 50 -11.26 4.12 2.94
C SER A 50 -11.88 3.55 4.22
N PRO A 51 -12.67 2.47 4.17
CA PRO A 51 -13.37 1.93 5.34
C PRO A 51 -12.40 1.52 6.46
N LEU A 52 -11.11 1.52 6.15
CA LEU A 52 -10.00 1.49 7.06
C LEU A 52 -9.67 2.93 7.50
N GLY A 53 -10.30 3.35 8.60
CA GLY A 53 -10.28 4.71 9.15
C GLY A 53 -8.95 5.45 9.02
N ALA A 54 -9.08 6.77 8.82
CA ALA A 54 -8.03 7.78 8.82
C ALA A 54 -6.70 7.25 9.33
N TYR A 55 -5.74 7.09 8.42
CA TYR A 55 -4.33 6.91 8.79
C TYR A 55 -4.03 7.99 9.83
N GLY A 56 -3.97 7.63 11.11
CA GLY A 56 -3.78 8.59 12.20
C GLY A 56 -2.43 9.29 12.09
N GLU A 57 -1.98 9.97 13.14
CA GLU A 57 -0.64 10.56 13.15
C GLU A 57 0.43 9.53 12.75
N ARG A 58 1.33 9.91 11.82
CA ARG A 58 2.46 9.07 11.41
C ARG A 58 3.28 8.75 12.67
N PRO A 59 3.71 7.49 12.88
CA PRO A 59 4.58 7.18 14.01
C PRO A 59 5.82 8.09 14.00
N PRO A 60 6.18 8.70 15.15
CA PRO A 60 7.36 9.55 15.24
C PRO A 60 8.62 8.73 14.93
N SER A 61 9.64 9.38 14.35
CA SER A 61 10.91 8.71 14.11
C SER A 61 11.63 8.43 15.44
N PRO A 62 12.39 7.33 15.54
CA PRO A 62 13.17 7.03 16.74
C PRO A 62 14.29 8.05 17.00
N PHE A 63 14.66 8.83 15.98
CA PHE A 63 15.73 9.84 16.02
C PHE A 63 15.21 11.26 16.27
N GLY A 64 14.04 11.42 16.91
CA GLY A 64 13.56 12.71 17.38
C GLY A 64 13.32 13.76 16.29
N GLY A 65 12.98 13.32 15.07
CA GLY A 65 12.78 14.19 13.90
C GLY A 65 13.98 14.31 12.95
N LEU A 66 15.14 13.75 13.29
CA LEU A 66 16.29 13.72 12.38
C LEU A 66 16.00 12.79 11.17
N PRO A 67 16.24 13.25 9.92
CA PRO A 67 15.89 12.52 8.71
C PRO A 67 16.96 11.48 8.34
N VAL A 68 17.24 10.54 9.25
CA VAL A 68 18.32 9.55 9.10
C VAL A 68 18.12 8.66 7.88
N SER A 69 16.88 8.22 7.62
CA SER A 69 16.53 7.46 6.42
C SER A 69 16.81 8.21 5.14
N GLU A 70 16.44 9.48 5.09
CA GLU A 70 16.55 10.33 3.91
C GLU A 70 18.02 10.62 3.62
N VAL A 71 18.82 10.90 4.66
CA VAL A 71 20.27 11.07 4.53
C VAL A 71 20.94 9.77 4.08
N ALA A 72 20.56 8.63 4.64
CA ALA A 72 21.11 7.32 4.25
C ALA A 72 20.79 6.97 2.79
N ILE A 73 19.53 7.18 2.35
CA ILE A 73 19.11 6.97 0.96
C ILE A 73 19.85 7.93 0.02
N PHE A 74 19.95 9.21 0.38
CA PHE A 74 20.63 10.20 -0.44
C PHE A 74 22.13 9.88 -0.58
N ALA A 75 22.82 9.65 0.54
CA ALA A 75 24.23 9.27 0.52
C ALA A 75 24.46 7.96 -0.23
N GLY A 76 23.57 6.96 -0.05
CA GLY A 76 23.63 5.69 -0.76
C GLY A 76 23.47 5.85 -2.26
N ALA A 77 22.52 6.68 -2.68
CA ALA A 77 22.28 6.99 -4.09
C ALA A 77 23.51 7.68 -4.71
N VAL A 78 24.10 8.66 -4.02
CA VAL A 78 25.33 9.33 -4.49
C VAL A 78 26.47 8.34 -4.64
N VAL A 79 26.74 7.51 -3.62
CA VAL A 79 27.80 6.49 -3.66
C VAL A 79 27.56 5.46 -4.77
N LEU A 80 26.31 5.04 -4.97
CA LEU A 80 25.92 4.13 -6.05
C LEU A 80 26.18 4.75 -7.42
N ILE A 81 25.75 6.00 -7.64
CA ILE A 81 25.98 6.74 -8.89
C ILE A 81 27.48 6.85 -9.18
N VAL A 82 28.28 7.22 -8.18
CA VAL A 82 29.74 7.28 -8.30
C VAL A 82 30.33 5.90 -8.64
N GLY A 83 29.83 4.84 -8.01
CA GLY A 83 30.24 3.47 -8.29
C GLY A 83 29.95 3.05 -9.73
N ILE A 84 28.81 3.45 -10.29
CA ILE A 84 28.45 3.20 -11.69
C ILE A 84 29.44 3.89 -12.63
N PHE A 85 29.68 5.19 -12.45
CA PHE A 85 30.56 5.95 -13.35
C PHE A 85 32.04 5.57 -13.22
N ARG A 86 32.48 5.08 -12.07
CA ARG A 86 33.87 4.65 -11.83
C ARG A 86 34.07 3.14 -12.02
N HIS A 87 33.03 2.41 -12.40
CA HIS A 87 33.03 0.94 -12.50
C HIS A 87 33.58 0.24 -11.24
N GLY A 88 33.30 0.80 -10.05
CA GLY A 88 33.86 0.36 -8.78
C GLY A 88 32.92 -0.56 -8.02
N GLY A 89 33.22 -1.86 -7.99
CA GLY A 89 32.42 -2.87 -7.28
C GLY A 89 32.11 -2.53 -5.81
N PRO A 90 33.11 -2.16 -4.97
CA PRO A 90 32.86 -1.81 -3.57
C PRO A 90 31.92 -0.60 -3.39
N ALA A 91 32.04 0.42 -4.24
CA ALA A 91 31.18 1.60 -4.18
C ALA A 91 29.73 1.25 -4.57
N LEU A 92 29.54 0.40 -5.58
CA LEU A 92 28.21 -0.11 -5.94
C LEU A 92 27.56 -0.86 -4.78
N ILE A 93 28.29 -1.79 -4.17
CA ILE A 93 27.80 -2.59 -3.04
C ILE A 93 27.48 -1.69 -1.84
N GLY A 94 28.38 -0.78 -1.48
CA GLY A 94 28.18 0.16 -0.38
C GLY A 94 26.96 1.06 -0.58
N GLY A 95 26.78 1.59 -1.80
CA GLY A 95 25.62 2.42 -2.16
C GLY A 95 24.29 1.66 -2.04
N VAL A 96 24.24 0.41 -2.54
CA VAL A 96 23.06 -0.46 -2.41
C VAL A 96 22.74 -0.72 -0.93
N ILE A 97 23.75 -1.08 -0.12
CA ILE A 97 23.56 -1.36 1.31
C ILE A 97 22.99 -0.13 2.03
N LEU A 98 23.54 1.06 1.78
CA LEU A 98 23.09 2.28 2.45
C LEU A 98 21.65 2.65 2.08
N CYS A 99 21.30 2.53 0.79
CA CYS A 99 19.92 2.69 0.32
C CYS A 99 18.97 1.68 0.97
N LEU A 100 19.35 0.39 1.01
CA LEU A 100 18.53 -0.65 1.62
C LEU A 100 18.31 -0.40 3.11
N LEU A 101 19.33 0.08 3.84
CA LEU A 101 19.20 0.45 5.26
C LEU A 101 18.21 1.59 5.46
N GLY A 102 18.32 2.68 4.69
CA GLY A 102 17.40 3.80 4.79
C GLY A 102 15.96 3.42 4.43
N VAL A 103 15.78 2.59 3.40
CA VAL A 103 14.47 2.06 2.99
C VAL A 103 13.89 1.11 4.05
N ALA A 104 14.71 0.21 4.61
CA ALA A 104 14.27 -0.76 5.63
C ALA A 104 13.83 -0.07 6.92
N GLU A 105 14.53 0.98 7.35
CA GLU A 105 14.18 1.73 8.56
C GLU A 105 12.82 2.45 8.40
N VAL A 106 12.61 3.18 7.29
CA VAL A 106 11.34 3.91 7.08
C VAL A 106 10.16 2.98 6.84
N THR A 107 10.36 1.92 6.06
CA THR A 107 9.26 0.99 5.77
C THR A 107 8.97 0.07 6.94
N GLY A 108 10.00 -0.32 7.70
CA GLY A 108 9.89 -1.05 8.95
C GLY A 108 9.07 -0.27 9.98
N ARG A 109 9.40 1.01 10.25
CA ARG A 109 8.65 1.81 11.24
C ARG A 109 7.18 1.97 10.88
N GLU A 110 6.88 2.18 9.59
CA GLU A 110 5.50 2.34 9.12
C GLU A 110 4.72 1.02 9.08
N HIS A 111 5.41 -0.09 8.82
CA HIS A 111 4.82 -1.41 8.77
C HIS A 111 4.55 -1.96 10.17
N PHE A 112 5.54 -1.96 11.06
CA PHE A 112 5.39 -2.51 12.41
C PHE A 112 4.47 -1.67 13.30
N SER A 113 4.27 -0.40 12.95
CA SER A 113 3.27 0.43 13.60
C SER A 113 1.84 0.15 13.12
N GLY A 114 1.64 -0.58 12.01
CA GLY A 114 0.32 -0.78 11.41
C GLY A 114 -0.20 0.42 10.61
N TYR A 115 0.66 1.41 10.31
CA TYR A 115 0.30 2.61 9.53
C TYR A 115 0.11 2.28 8.04
N ARG A 116 1.13 1.72 7.38
CA ARG A 116 1.07 1.29 5.96
C ARG A 116 1.75 -0.05 5.75
N SER A 117 1.16 -0.91 4.92
CA SER A 117 1.70 -2.25 4.66
C SER A 117 2.78 -2.21 3.59
N HIS A 118 4.05 -2.28 4.01
CA HIS A 118 5.21 -2.45 3.12
C HIS A 118 5.69 -3.90 3.01
N THR A 119 4.78 -4.88 3.13
CA THR A 119 5.11 -6.31 3.22
C THR A 119 5.98 -6.82 2.07
N VAL A 120 5.61 -6.50 0.81
CA VAL A 120 6.34 -6.97 -0.38
C VAL A 120 7.75 -6.42 -0.40
N LEU A 121 7.90 -5.13 -0.11
CA LEU A 121 9.18 -4.45 -0.12
C LEU A 121 10.11 -4.96 1.00
N LEU A 122 9.58 -5.12 2.22
CA LEU A 122 10.34 -5.68 3.35
C LEU A 122 10.69 -7.17 3.16
N ALA A 123 9.83 -7.96 2.51
CA ALA A 123 10.11 -9.36 2.19
C ALA A 123 11.09 -9.53 1.03
N GLY A 124 11.16 -8.54 0.13
CA GLY A 124 12.12 -8.54 -0.98
C GLY A 124 13.57 -8.46 -0.51
N ILE A 125 13.85 -7.70 0.56
CA ILE A 125 15.21 -7.54 1.10
C ILE A 125 15.86 -8.90 1.46
N PRO A 126 15.29 -9.73 2.35
CA PRO A 126 15.87 -11.02 2.69
C PRO A 126 15.85 -12.01 1.52
N ALA A 127 14.91 -11.88 0.57
CA ALA A 127 14.87 -12.72 -0.63
C ALA A 127 16.07 -12.46 -1.55
N VAL A 128 16.40 -11.19 -1.79
CA VAL A 128 17.59 -10.80 -2.58
C VAL A 128 18.88 -11.20 -1.86
N VAL A 129 18.94 -11.04 -0.54
CA VAL A 129 20.09 -11.50 0.26
C VAL A 129 20.24 -13.03 0.15
N ALA A 130 19.14 -13.78 0.24
CA ALA A 130 19.17 -15.23 0.10
C ALA A 130 19.62 -15.66 -1.30
N GLU A 131 19.13 -15.01 -2.36
CA GLU A 131 19.60 -15.24 -3.73
C GLU A 131 21.13 -15.05 -3.82
N PHE A 132 21.64 -13.92 -3.33
CA PHE A 132 23.07 -13.63 -3.36
C PHE A 132 23.90 -14.67 -2.59
N VAL A 133 23.46 -15.06 -1.39
CA VAL A 133 24.13 -16.08 -0.58
C VAL A 133 24.12 -17.45 -1.28
N ILE A 134 23.00 -17.85 -1.89
CA ILE A 134 22.90 -19.12 -2.63
C ILE A 134 23.86 -19.12 -3.81
N VAL A 135 23.87 -18.04 -4.61
CA VAL A 135 24.77 -17.93 -5.78
C VAL A 135 26.23 -18.01 -5.35
N LEU A 136 26.60 -17.36 -4.24
CA LEU A 136 27.99 -17.37 -3.75
C LEU A 136 28.42 -18.72 -3.17
N THR A 137 27.52 -19.47 -2.55
CA THR A 137 27.86 -20.71 -1.83
C THR A 137 27.73 -21.95 -2.70
N VAL A 138 26.71 -21.99 -3.57
CA VAL A 138 26.38 -23.15 -4.41
C VAL A 138 26.79 -22.93 -5.87
N GLY A 139 27.00 -21.68 -6.28
CA GLY A 139 27.18 -21.30 -7.68
C GLY A 139 25.84 -21.11 -8.40
N THR A 140 25.91 -20.73 -9.68
CA THR A 140 24.71 -20.57 -10.51
C THR A 140 24.27 -21.93 -11.08
N PRO A 141 23.04 -22.40 -10.77
CA PRO A 141 22.56 -23.66 -11.34
C PRO A 141 22.39 -23.53 -12.86
N ALA A 142 22.63 -24.62 -13.59
CA ALA A 142 22.46 -24.67 -15.04
C ALA A 142 21.06 -24.21 -15.48
N ALA A 143 20.04 -24.63 -14.72
CA ALA A 143 18.69 -24.11 -14.84
C ALA A 143 18.47 -22.99 -13.82
N ARG A 144 18.64 -21.73 -14.23
CA ARG A 144 18.44 -20.54 -13.37
C ARG A 144 17.07 -20.51 -12.68
N VAL A 145 16.05 -21.11 -13.29
CA VAL A 145 14.69 -21.23 -12.71
C VAL A 145 14.70 -22.00 -11.38
N LEU A 146 15.60 -22.97 -11.19
CA LEU A 146 15.70 -23.71 -9.93
C LEU A 146 16.10 -22.81 -8.76
N LEU A 147 16.82 -21.72 -9.01
CA LEU A 147 17.19 -20.74 -7.99
C LEU A 147 15.96 -19.99 -7.45
N LEU A 148 14.90 -19.86 -8.25
CA LEU A 148 13.67 -19.19 -7.83
C LEU A 148 12.93 -19.96 -6.74
N VAL A 149 13.11 -21.29 -6.64
CA VAL A 149 12.39 -22.12 -5.65
C VAL A 149 12.75 -21.72 -4.21
N PRO A 150 14.03 -21.76 -3.78
CA PRO A 150 14.40 -21.34 -2.42
C PRO A 150 14.17 -19.84 -2.20
N VAL A 151 14.41 -18.99 -3.20
CA VAL A 151 14.18 -17.54 -3.09
C VAL A 151 12.71 -17.21 -2.89
N ALA A 152 11.81 -17.83 -3.67
CA ALA A 152 10.37 -17.68 -3.52
C ALA A 152 9.88 -18.24 -2.17
N ALA A 153 10.50 -19.30 -1.65
CA ALA A 153 10.19 -19.83 -0.33
C ALA A 153 10.55 -18.82 0.78
N VAL A 154 11.76 -18.25 0.74
CA VAL A 154 12.19 -17.19 1.69
C VAL A 154 11.28 -15.98 1.60
N PHE A 155 11.04 -15.48 0.37
CA PHE A 155 10.14 -14.35 0.14
C PHE A 155 8.73 -14.62 0.70
N GLY A 156 8.15 -15.78 0.38
CA GLY A 156 6.82 -16.17 0.81
C GLY A 156 6.71 -16.29 2.32
N ALA A 157 7.69 -16.91 2.97
CA ALA A 157 7.76 -17.04 4.43
C ALA A 157 7.85 -15.67 5.11
N CYS A 158 8.76 -14.81 4.65
CA CYS A 158 8.90 -13.44 5.17
C CYS A 158 7.62 -12.62 4.93
N ALA A 159 7.06 -12.66 3.73
CA ALA A 159 5.85 -11.92 3.38
C ALA A 159 4.65 -12.36 4.24
N TRP A 160 4.49 -13.67 4.45
CA TRP A 160 3.46 -14.20 5.33
C TRP A 160 3.63 -13.73 6.78
N PHE A 161 4.85 -13.82 7.31
CA PHE A 161 5.15 -13.41 8.70
C PHE A 161 4.93 -11.92 8.91
N LEU A 162 5.48 -11.08 8.03
CA LEU A 162 5.33 -9.63 8.06
C LEU A 162 3.85 -9.23 7.92
N ARG A 163 3.11 -9.87 7.00
CA ARG A 163 1.67 -9.61 6.86
C ARG A 163 0.91 -9.92 8.16
N ARG A 164 1.23 -11.01 8.85
CA ARG A 164 0.61 -11.32 10.15
C ARG A 164 0.93 -10.25 11.19
N ARG A 165 2.19 -9.82 11.30
CA ARG A 165 2.61 -8.79 12.26
C ARG A 165 1.93 -7.45 11.99
N PHE A 166 1.80 -7.06 10.73
CA PHE A 166 1.06 -5.85 10.34
C PHE A 166 -0.41 -5.89 10.75
N LEU A 167 -1.09 -7.02 10.52
CA LEU A 167 -2.51 -7.16 10.89
C LEU A 167 -2.71 -7.04 12.40
N VAL A 168 -1.83 -7.65 13.20
CA VAL A 168 -1.85 -7.54 14.67
C VAL A 168 -1.62 -6.09 15.11
N ALA A 169 -0.59 -5.42 14.58
CA ALA A 169 -0.30 -4.02 14.91
C ALA A 169 -1.46 -3.08 14.52
N ARG A 170 -2.09 -3.35 13.37
CA ARG A 170 -3.25 -2.59 12.90
C ARG A 170 -4.47 -2.78 13.78
N GLN A 171 -4.76 -4.01 14.20
CA GLN A 171 -5.85 -4.30 15.14
C GLN A 171 -5.62 -3.60 16.48
N ALA A 172 -4.39 -3.64 17.02
CA ALA A 172 -4.05 -2.95 18.25
C ALA A 172 -4.24 -1.42 18.15
N ARG A 173 -3.97 -0.81 17.00
CA ARG A 173 -4.28 0.61 16.76
C ARG A 173 -5.78 0.90 16.74
N LEU A 174 -6.57 0.08 16.03
CA LEU A 174 -8.01 0.27 15.92
C LEU A 174 -8.74 0.02 17.26
N ALA A 175 -8.17 -0.83 18.12
CA ALA A 175 -8.72 -1.14 19.44
C ALA A 175 -8.45 -0.04 20.49
N ARG A 176 -7.57 0.93 20.22
CA ARG A 176 -7.36 2.05 21.15
C ARG A 176 -8.60 2.95 21.12
N PRO A 177 -9.33 3.09 22.25
CA PRO A 177 -10.46 3.99 22.32
C PRO A 177 -9.97 5.43 22.08
N LEU A 178 -10.72 6.19 21.28
CA LEU A 178 -10.53 7.63 21.14
C LEU A 178 -10.87 8.27 22.49
N SER A 179 -9.90 8.34 23.40
CA SER A 179 -10.02 9.16 24.61
C SER A 179 -10.12 10.61 24.16
N ARG A 180 -11.34 11.13 24.22
CA ARG A 180 -11.68 12.55 24.03
C ARG A 180 -11.19 13.37 25.19
#